data_AF-A0A2V7FS23-F1
#
_entry.id   AF-A0A2V7FS23-F1
#
_cell.length_a   1.000
_cell.length_b   1.000
_cell.length_c   1.000
_cell.angle_alpha   90.00
_cell.angle_beta   90.00
_cell.angle_gamma   90.00
#
_symmetry.space_group_name_H-M   'P 1'
#
loop_
_entity.id
_entity.type
_entity.pdbx_description
1 polymer ?
#
loop_
_entity_poly.entity_id
_entity_poly.type
_entity_poly.pdbx_seq_one_letter_code
_entity_poly.pdbx_strand_id
1 'polypeptide(L)'
;IYVHPEEGEPQLYEVPAGKHLRVHEGDRVRAGDRLTEGPVNPHDILRIKGPRAVQEYLLNEVQEVYRLQGVKINDKHIGVIVRQMLQKVKVVDPGDTEFLEGEHVDKLTFREVNERAVKKGGKPSTSEPLLLGITKASLTTQSFISAASFQETTRVLTDAAIRGAKDDLLGLKENIIIGHLIPAGTGIYRYHDIEIEPPEGFQPPPPPPEPVPGTVPSPFPEEVEAD
;
A
#
# COMPACT_ATOMS: atom_id res chain seq x y z
N ILE A 1 -21.06 7.41 -27.79
CA ILE A 1 -22.24 6.96 -27.01
C ILE A 1 -22.71 8.14 -26.18
N TYR A 2 -23.96 8.58 -26.34
CA TYR A 2 -24.58 9.56 -25.46
C TYR A 2 -25.28 8.81 -24.33
N VAL A 3 -24.96 9.16 -23.08
CA VAL A 3 -25.66 8.63 -21.90
C VAL A 3 -26.45 9.77 -21.29
N HIS A 4 -27.77 9.58 -21.21
CA HIS A 4 -28.70 10.55 -20.63
C HIS A 4 -28.95 10.19 -19.16
N PRO A 5 -28.49 10.99 -18.19
CA PRO A 5 -28.84 10.79 -16.78
C PRO A 5 -30.30 11.16 -16.51
N GLU A 6 -30.87 10.67 -15.40
CA GLU A 6 -32.24 11.05 -14.96
C GLU A 6 -32.31 12.54 -14.55
N GLU A 7 -31.19 13.09 -14.07
CA GLU A 7 -30.99 14.51 -13.81
C GLU A 7 -29.61 14.96 -14.33
N GLY A 8 -29.56 16.08 -15.04
CA GLY A 8 -28.31 16.68 -15.54
C GLY A 8 -28.14 16.65 -17.06
N GLU A 9 -26.95 17.04 -17.52
CA GLU A 9 -26.62 17.09 -18.94
C GLU A 9 -26.19 15.72 -19.49
N PRO A 10 -26.52 15.41 -20.76
CA PRO A 10 -26.07 14.18 -21.40
C PRO A 10 -24.54 14.16 -21.53
N GLN A 11 -23.95 13.01 -21.23
CA GLN A 11 -22.51 12.82 -21.27
C GLN A 11 -22.11 12.04 -22.52
N LEU A 12 -21.19 12.60 -23.31
CA LEU A 12 -20.66 11.96 -24.51
C LEU A 12 -19.42 11.11 -24.16
N TYR A 13 -19.51 9.82 -24.45
CA TYR A 13 -18.39 8.88 -24.37
C TYR A 13 -17.94 8.50 -25.78
N GLU A 14 -16.73 8.90 -26.16
CA GLU A 14 -16.12 8.50 -27.42
C GLU A 14 -15.63 7.06 -27.34
N VAL A 15 -16.00 6.25 -28.32
CA VAL A 15 -15.57 4.85 -28.44
C VAL A 15 -14.80 4.70 -29.73
N PRO A 16 -13.55 4.21 -29.71
CA PRO A 16 -12.76 3.97 -30.91
C PRO A 16 -13.49 3.05 -31.90
N ALA A 17 -13.35 3.33 -33.19
CA ALA A 17 -13.89 2.48 -34.25
C ALA A 17 -13.28 1.07 -34.14
N GLY A 18 -14.14 0.05 -34.04
CA GLY A 18 -13.75 -1.36 -33.94
C GLY A 18 -13.98 -2.01 -32.57
N LYS A 19 -14.28 -1.24 -31.51
CA LYS A 19 -14.70 -1.84 -30.23
C LYS A 19 -16.13 -2.35 -30.30
N HIS A 20 -16.32 -3.57 -29.81
CA HIS A 20 -17.65 -4.18 -29.71
C HIS A 20 -18.40 -3.55 -28.53
N LEU A 21 -19.64 -3.13 -28.78
CA LEU A 21 -20.51 -2.54 -27.77
C LEU A 21 -21.25 -3.65 -27.01
N ARG A 22 -21.38 -3.48 -25.70
CA ARG A 22 -22.16 -4.39 -24.85
C ARG A 22 -23.60 -3.92 -24.61
N VAL A 23 -23.90 -2.70 -25.02
CA VAL A 23 -25.16 -2.00 -24.75
C VAL A 23 -25.83 -1.66 -26.07
N HIS A 24 -27.15 -1.68 -26.07
CA HIS A 24 -28.00 -1.29 -27.19
C HIS A 24 -28.66 0.07 -26.92
N GLU A 25 -29.18 0.68 -27.98
CA GLU A 25 -29.96 1.91 -27.85
C GLU A 25 -31.22 1.66 -26.99
N GLY A 26 -31.42 2.50 -25.98
CA GLY A 26 -32.53 2.36 -25.02
C GLY A 26 -32.21 1.55 -23.75
N ASP A 27 -31.03 0.92 -23.66
CA ASP A 27 -30.63 0.21 -22.44
C ASP A 27 -30.42 1.16 -21.26
N ARG A 28 -30.93 0.78 -20.08
CA ARG A 28 -30.64 1.47 -18.82
C ARG A 28 -29.34 0.95 -18.23
N VAL A 29 -28.36 1.83 -18.10
CA VAL A 29 -27.04 1.53 -17.55
C VAL A 29 -26.84 2.23 -16.21
N ARG A 30 -26.16 1.58 -15.27
CA ARG A 30 -25.73 2.18 -14.00
C ARG A 30 -24.32 2.74 -14.11
N ALA A 31 -23.98 3.65 -13.20
CA ALA A 31 -22.65 4.22 -13.12
C ALA A 31 -21.58 3.11 -13.00
N GLY A 32 -20.71 3.04 -14.01
CA GLY A 32 -19.61 2.10 -14.10
C GLY A 32 -19.97 0.73 -14.69
N ASP A 33 -21.12 0.59 -15.34
CA ASP A 33 -21.39 -0.55 -16.20
C ASP A 33 -20.50 -0.51 -17.45
N ARG A 34 -20.17 -1.69 -17.98
CA ARG A 34 -19.28 -1.80 -19.15
C ARG A 34 -20.09 -1.51 -20.42
N LEU A 35 -19.79 -0.38 -21.06
CA LEU A 35 -20.39 0.00 -22.35
C LEU A 35 -19.73 -0.71 -23.55
N THR A 36 -18.45 -1.07 -23.43
CA THR A 36 -17.64 -1.71 -24.46
C THR A 36 -16.99 -2.98 -23.94
N GLU A 37 -16.57 -3.85 -24.86
CA GLU A 37 -15.70 -4.98 -24.56
C GLU A 37 -14.23 -4.56 -24.35
N GLY A 38 -13.51 -5.42 -23.64
CA GLY A 38 -12.08 -5.26 -23.36
C GLY A 38 -11.75 -4.93 -21.91
N PRO A 39 -10.47 -4.60 -21.64
CA PRO A 39 -9.97 -4.32 -20.31
C PRO A 39 -10.55 -3.01 -19.78
N VAL A 40 -10.87 -3.00 -18.48
CA VAL A 40 -11.35 -1.81 -17.78
C VAL A 40 -10.18 -1.13 -17.09
N ASN A 41 -10.12 0.20 -17.18
CA ASN A 41 -9.12 0.98 -16.48
C ASN A 41 -9.45 1.04 -14.97
N PRO A 42 -8.58 0.55 -14.07
CA PRO A 42 -8.80 0.63 -12.62
C PRO A 42 -9.04 2.04 -12.10
N HIS A 43 -8.46 3.06 -12.72
CA HIS A 43 -8.65 4.47 -12.32
C HIS A 43 -10.08 4.94 -12.58
N ASP A 44 -10.73 4.46 -13.64
CA ASP A 44 -12.14 4.78 -13.90
C ASP A 44 -13.05 4.08 -12.90
N ILE A 45 -12.74 2.83 -12.53
CA ILE A 45 -13.47 2.11 -11.46
C ILE A 45 -13.35 2.87 -10.15
N LEU A 46 -12.15 3.33 -9.78
CA LEU A 46 -11.93 4.08 -8.56
C LEU A 46 -12.76 5.37 -8.53
N ARG A 47 -12.77 6.13 -9.64
CA ARG A 47 -13.50 7.40 -9.75
C ARG A 47 -15.01 7.21 -9.69
N ILE A 48 -15.53 6.13 -10.29
CA ILE A 48 -16.98 5.92 -10.45
C ILE A 48 -17.58 5.07 -9.32
N LYS A 49 -16.96 3.94 -8.99
CA LYS A 49 -17.47 2.94 -8.03
C LYS A 49 -16.75 2.98 -6.67
N GLY A 50 -15.66 3.73 -6.56
CA GLY A 50 -14.91 3.90 -5.31
C GLY A 50 -13.86 2.82 -5.03
N PRO A 51 -13.15 2.95 -3.89
CA PRO A 51 -11.96 2.15 -3.57
C PRO A 51 -12.25 0.65 -3.40
N ARG A 52 -13.42 0.29 -2.86
CA ARG A 52 -13.78 -1.11 -2.65
C ARG A 52 -13.97 -1.86 -3.97
N ALA A 53 -14.65 -1.23 -4.93
CA ALA A 53 -14.89 -1.83 -6.24
C ALA A 53 -13.59 -2.05 -7.02
N VAL A 54 -12.64 -1.11 -6.96
CA VAL A 54 -11.33 -1.30 -7.59
C VAL A 54 -10.49 -2.36 -6.89
N GLN A 55 -10.60 -2.50 -5.56
CA GLN A 55 -9.93 -3.56 -4.81
C GLN A 55 -10.42 -4.94 -5.24
N GLU A 56 -11.74 -5.13 -5.29
CA GLU A 56 -12.37 -6.38 -5.73
C GLU A 56 -12.02 -6.68 -7.20
N TYR A 57 -12.02 -5.67 -8.07
CA TYR A 57 -11.61 -5.82 -9.46
C TYR A 57 -10.16 -6.31 -9.59
N LEU A 58 -9.20 -5.60 -8.96
CA LEU A 58 -7.79 -5.96 -9.04
C LEU A 58 -7.51 -7.35 -8.46
N LEU A 59 -8.18 -7.70 -7.36
CA LEU A 59 -8.04 -9.01 -6.75
C LEU A 59 -8.51 -10.12 -7.68
N ASN A 60 -9.70 -9.97 -8.29
CA ASN A 60 -10.26 -10.97 -9.19
C ASN A 60 -9.43 -11.14 -10.47
N GLU A 61 -9.01 -10.04 -11.10
CA GLU A 61 -8.20 -10.09 -12.33
C GLU A 61 -6.85 -10.78 -12.09
N VAL A 62 -6.18 -10.49 -10.97
CA VAL A 62 -4.93 -11.16 -10.62
C VAL A 62 -5.18 -12.65 -10.29
N GLN A 63 -6.24 -12.96 -9.54
CA GLN A 63 -6.60 -14.33 -9.19
C GLN A 63 -6.95 -15.16 -10.43
N GLU A 64 -7.59 -14.58 -11.45
CA GLU A 64 -7.88 -15.25 -12.72
C GLU A 64 -6.62 -15.74 -13.42
N VAL A 65 -5.57 -14.91 -13.47
CA VAL A 65 -4.28 -15.31 -14.08
C VAL A 65 -3.65 -16.47 -13.32
N TYR A 66 -3.62 -16.43 -11.98
CA TYR A 66 -3.08 -17.54 -11.17
C TYR A 66 -3.90 -18.82 -11.33
N ARG A 67 -5.24 -18.70 -11.37
CA ARG A 67 -6.13 -19.84 -11.61
C ARG A 67 -5.90 -20.48 -12.98
N LEU A 68 -5.72 -19.65 -14.02
CA LEU A 68 -5.41 -20.13 -15.37
C LEU A 68 -4.07 -20.89 -15.44
N GLN A 69 -3.10 -20.49 -14.61
CA GLN A 69 -1.81 -21.19 -14.47
C GLN A 69 -1.86 -22.40 -13.51
N GLY A 70 -3.03 -22.70 -12.93
CA GLY A 70 -3.20 -23.81 -11.98
C GLY A 70 -2.58 -23.55 -10.60
N VAL A 71 -2.16 -22.32 -10.31
CA VAL A 71 -1.52 -21.95 -9.03
C VAL A 71 -2.58 -21.49 -8.04
N LYS A 72 -2.61 -22.13 -6.87
CA LYS A 72 -3.51 -21.74 -5.77
C LYS A 72 -2.82 -20.70 -4.88
N ILE A 73 -3.38 -19.50 -4.84
CA ILE A 73 -2.98 -18.42 -3.93
C ILE A 73 -4.19 -17.93 -3.13
N ASN A 74 -4.00 -17.63 -1.86
CA ASN A 74 -5.05 -17.09 -1.01
C ASN A 74 -5.23 -15.58 -1.28
N ASP A 75 -6.48 -15.17 -1.45
CA ASP A 75 -6.92 -13.80 -1.68
C ASP A 75 -6.32 -12.78 -0.70
N LYS A 76 -6.01 -13.19 0.54
CA LYS A 76 -5.36 -12.34 1.55
C LYS A 76 -4.03 -11.77 1.06
N HIS A 77 -3.23 -12.53 0.32
CA HIS A 77 -1.92 -12.06 -0.15
C HIS A 77 -2.07 -10.95 -1.19
N ILE A 78 -2.95 -11.16 -2.17
CA ILE A 78 -3.27 -10.17 -3.19
C ILE A 78 -3.92 -8.94 -2.54
N GLY A 79 -4.85 -9.15 -1.60
CA GLY A 79 -5.51 -8.08 -0.86
C GLY A 79 -4.55 -7.18 -0.09
N VAL A 80 -3.50 -7.74 0.51
CA VAL A 80 -2.44 -6.94 1.16
C VAL A 80 -1.69 -6.08 0.15
N ILE A 81 -1.34 -6.62 -1.02
CA ILE A 81 -0.66 -5.85 -2.07
C ILE A 81 -1.55 -4.72 -2.61
N VAL A 82 -2.81 -5.03 -2.93
CA VAL A 82 -3.77 -4.05 -3.45
C VAL A 82 -4.08 -2.98 -2.41
N ARG A 83 -4.08 -3.32 -1.10
CA ARG A 83 -4.15 -2.33 -0.02
C ARG A 83 -2.99 -1.34 -0.08
N GLN A 84 -1.76 -1.81 -0.34
CA GLN A 84 -0.59 -0.92 -0.48
C GLN A 84 -0.71 0.04 -1.67
N MET A 85 -1.35 -0.41 -2.76
CA MET A 85 -1.59 0.44 -3.93
C MET A 85 -2.58 1.60 -3.66
N LEU A 86 -3.40 1.52 -2.60
CA LEU A 86 -4.43 2.50 -2.23
C LEU A 86 -4.13 3.20 -0.88
N GLN A 87 -2.88 3.18 -0.43
CA GLN A 87 -2.49 3.81 0.84
C GLN A 87 -2.49 5.34 0.80
N LYS A 88 -2.43 5.95 -0.38
CA LYS A 88 -2.35 7.41 -0.53
C LYS A 88 -3.69 8.02 -0.91
N VAL A 89 -3.87 9.27 -0.51
CA VAL A 89 -4.97 10.12 -0.94
C VAL A 89 -4.40 11.43 -1.47
N LYS A 90 -5.10 12.03 -2.44
CA LYS A 90 -4.77 13.34 -2.98
C LYS A 90 -5.70 14.38 -2.37
N VAL A 91 -5.14 15.43 -1.79
CA VAL A 91 -5.91 16.51 -1.18
C VAL A 91 -6.59 17.34 -2.26
N VAL A 92 -7.90 17.57 -2.12
CA VAL A 92 -8.74 18.36 -3.04
C VAL A 92 -8.99 19.75 -2.47
N ASP A 93 -9.33 19.84 -1.18
CA ASP A 93 -9.48 21.10 -0.46
C ASP A 93 -8.76 20.96 0.88
N PRO A 94 -7.73 21.77 1.18
CA PRO A 94 -7.01 21.67 2.44
C PRO A 94 -7.81 22.15 3.66
N GLY A 95 -8.91 22.90 3.48
CA GLY A 95 -9.67 23.46 4.60
C GLY A 95 -8.78 24.29 5.54
N ASP A 96 -8.90 24.05 6.84
CA ASP A 96 -8.08 24.69 7.87
C ASP A 96 -6.92 23.79 8.34
N THR A 97 -6.49 22.83 7.51
CA THR A 97 -5.36 21.95 7.81
C THR A 97 -4.05 22.49 7.24
N GLU A 98 -2.94 21.85 7.61
CA GLU A 98 -1.60 22.20 7.12
C GLU A 98 -1.30 21.63 5.72
N PHE A 99 -2.25 20.92 5.12
CA PHE A 99 -2.08 20.30 3.81
C PHE A 99 -2.10 21.32 2.68
N LEU A 100 -1.50 20.95 1.56
CA LEU A 100 -1.57 21.70 0.30
C LEU A 100 -2.54 21.02 -0.67
N GLU A 101 -3.22 21.83 -1.49
CA GLU A 101 -4.05 21.31 -2.58
C GLU A 101 -3.21 20.50 -3.57
N GLY A 102 -3.70 19.31 -3.94
CA GLY A 102 -2.99 18.38 -4.81
C GLY A 102 -1.89 17.57 -4.14
N GLU A 103 -1.63 17.77 -2.85
CA GLU A 103 -0.64 17.01 -2.10
C GLU A 103 -1.04 15.54 -1.97
N HIS A 104 -0.06 14.63 -2.09
CA HIS A 104 -0.25 13.20 -1.86
C HIS A 104 0.19 12.81 -0.46
N VAL A 105 -0.77 12.43 0.37
CA VAL A 105 -0.54 12.11 1.78
C VAL A 105 -0.98 10.69 2.09
N ASP A 106 -0.42 10.12 3.16
CA ASP A 106 -0.88 8.82 3.64
C ASP A 106 -2.31 8.93 4.18
N LYS A 107 -3.14 7.94 3.85
CA LYS A 107 -4.55 7.90 4.25
C LYS A 107 -4.74 7.92 5.77
N LEU A 108 -3.83 7.29 6.52
CA LEU A 108 -3.89 7.29 7.99
C LEU A 108 -3.53 8.67 8.54
N THR A 109 -2.41 9.24 8.09
CA THR A 109 -1.98 10.59 8.49
C THR A 109 -3.03 11.65 8.14
N PHE A 110 -3.62 11.58 6.95
CA PHE A 110 -4.71 12.46 6.52
C PHE A 110 -5.90 12.41 7.48
N ARG A 111 -6.31 11.20 7.86
CA ARG A 111 -7.40 10.99 8.81
C ARG A 111 -7.08 11.57 10.19
N GLU A 112 -5.89 11.32 10.71
CA GLU A 112 -5.45 11.83 12.01
C GLU A 112 -5.36 13.37 12.06
N VAL A 113 -4.87 14.00 10.98
CA VAL A 113 -4.82 15.48 10.88
C VAL A 113 -6.23 16.05 10.82
N ASN A 114 -7.13 15.46 10.04
CA ASN A 114 -8.52 15.90 9.97
C ASN A 114 -9.26 15.72 11.29
N GLU A 115 -9.09 14.59 11.98
CA GLU A 115 -9.67 14.38 13.30
C GLU A 115 -9.18 15.43 14.31
N ARG A 116 -7.92 15.87 14.21
CA ARG A 116 -7.38 16.98 15.02
C ARG A 116 -7.98 18.34 14.64
N ALA A 117 -8.14 18.62 13.34
CA ALA A 117 -8.72 19.89 12.87
C ALA A 117 -10.17 20.05 13.32
N VAL A 118 -10.98 18.99 13.21
CA VAL A 118 -12.36 18.98 13.69
C VAL A 118 -12.45 19.20 15.19
N LYS A 119 -11.55 18.58 15.99
CA LYS A 119 -11.49 18.81 17.45
C LYS A 119 -11.16 20.25 17.82
N LYS A 120 -10.43 20.97 16.97
CA LYS A 120 -10.14 22.41 17.14
C LYS A 120 -11.28 23.32 16.64
N GLY A 121 -12.35 22.75 16.08
CA GLY A 121 -13.48 23.50 15.51
C GLY A 121 -13.24 24.04 14.10
N GLY A 122 -12.17 23.60 13.42
CA GLY A 122 -11.86 24.01 12.05
C GLY A 122 -12.53 23.14 10.99
N LYS A 123 -12.51 23.60 9.74
CA LYS A 123 -12.98 22.87 8.56
C LYS A 123 -11.97 21.77 8.19
N PRO A 124 -12.38 20.48 8.15
CA PRO A 124 -11.49 19.40 7.74
C PRO A 124 -11.15 19.49 6.24
N SER A 125 -9.99 18.97 5.88
CA SER A 125 -9.59 18.82 4.48
C SER A 125 -10.38 17.70 3.78
N THR A 126 -10.59 17.86 2.48
CA THR A 126 -11.19 16.84 1.61
C THR A 126 -10.14 16.23 0.70
N SER A 127 -10.33 14.95 0.36
CA SER A 127 -9.38 14.21 -0.47
C SER A 127 -10.09 13.23 -1.39
N GLU A 128 -9.46 12.93 -2.52
CA GLU A 128 -9.82 11.83 -3.40
C GLU A 128 -8.85 10.64 -3.18
N PRO A 129 -9.33 9.38 -3.21
CA PRO A 129 -8.46 8.22 -3.11
C PRO A 129 -7.53 8.14 -4.33
N LEU A 130 -6.28 7.75 -4.10
CA LEU A 130 -5.27 7.66 -5.15
C LEU A 130 -4.81 6.21 -5.31
N LEU A 131 -5.00 5.65 -6.51
CA LEU A 131 -4.43 4.35 -6.88
C LEU A 131 -3.04 4.55 -7.47
N LEU A 132 -2.03 3.93 -6.87
CA LEU A 132 -0.66 3.93 -7.33
C LEU A 132 -0.22 2.52 -7.76
N GLY A 133 0.57 2.43 -8.82
CA GLY A 133 1.27 1.18 -9.16
C GLY A 133 2.24 0.77 -8.05
N ILE A 134 2.54 -0.52 -7.93
CA ILE A 134 3.36 -1.09 -6.84
C ILE A 134 4.73 -0.38 -6.72
N THR A 135 5.38 -0.11 -7.84
CA THR A 135 6.67 0.61 -7.90
C THR A 135 6.55 2.02 -7.30
N LYS A 136 5.53 2.77 -7.72
CA LYS A 136 5.31 4.15 -7.24
C LYS A 136 4.86 4.20 -5.79
N ALA A 137 4.01 3.25 -5.37
CA ALA A 137 3.61 3.09 -3.98
C ALA A 137 4.82 2.82 -3.08
N SER A 138 5.76 1.97 -3.53
CA SER A 138 6.97 1.63 -2.79
C SER A 138 7.97 2.80 -2.67
N LEU A 139 8.06 3.65 -3.69
CA LEU A 139 8.90 4.85 -3.68
C LEU A 139 8.34 5.98 -2.79
N THR A 140 7.03 5.97 -2.53
CA THR A 140 6.33 7.01 -1.75
C THR A 140 6.09 6.57 -0.29
N THR A 141 6.90 5.63 0.21
CA THR A 141 6.90 5.24 1.62
C THR A 141 7.40 6.39 2.51
N GLN A 142 7.10 6.35 3.80
CA GLN A 142 7.51 7.39 4.76
C GLN A 142 9.02 7.34 5.04
N SER A 143 9.61 6.14 5.06
CA SER A 143 11.03 5.93 5.30
C SER A 143 11.84 6.21 4.05
N PHE A 144 12.61 7.30 4.06
CA PHE A 144 13.46 7.66 2.93
C PHE A 144 14.62 6.65 2.79
N ILE A 145 15.03 6.00 3.90
CA ILE A 145 16.04 4.94 3.88
C ILE A 145 15.51 3.74 3.08
N SER A 146 14.29 3.31 3.36
CA SER A 146 13.63 2.22 2.64
C SER A 146 13.29 2.59 1.20
N ALA A 147 12.95 3.85 0.91
CA ALA A 147 12.69 4.31 -0.45
C ALA A 147 13.98 4.33 -1.28
N ALA A 148 15.07 4.89 -0.72
CA ALA A 148 16.36 5.02 -1.38
C ALA A 148 17.01 3.66 -1.68
N SER A 149 16.74 2.64 -0.86
CA SER A 149 17.21 1.28 -1.08
C SER A 149 16.45 0.53 -2.17
N PHE A 150 15.30 1.05 -2.63
CA PHE A 150 14.49 0.39 -3.67
C PHE A 150 14.91 0.87 -5.07
N GLN A 151 14.67 2.15 -5.38
CA GLN A 151 15.00 2.78 -6.66
C GLN A 151 15.22 4.30 -6.46
N GLU A 152 15.72 5.00 -7.48
CA GLU A 152 15.86 6.47 -7.50
C GLU A 152 16.70 7.06 -6.34
N THR A 153 17.72 6.33 -5.86
CA THR A 153 18.50 6.64 -4.64
C THR A 153 18.98 8.10 -4.56
N THR A 154 19.58 8.65 -5.63
CA THR A 154 20.07 10.03 -5.66
C THR A 154 18.96 11.04 -5.42
N ARG A 155 17.81 10.86 -6.08
CA ARG A 155 16.65 11.76 -5.97
C ARG A 155 16.05 11.69 -4.58
N VAL A 156 15.83 10.48 -4.06
CA VAL A 156 15.23 10.26 -2.74
C VAL A 156 16.09 10.89 -1.63
N LEU A 157 17.40 10.67 -1.66
CA LEU A 157 18.31 11.23 -0.66
C LEU A 157 18.44 12.75 -0.77
N THR A 158 18.42 13.29 -2.00
CA THR A 158 18.46 14.74 -2.21
C THR A 158 17.21 15.41 -1.65
N ASP A 159 16.03 14.88 -1.97
CA ASP A 159 14.75 15.40 -1.47
C ASP A 159 14.68 15.31 0.07
N ALA A 160 15.16 14.20 0.65
CA ALA A 160 15.22 14.02 2.10
C ALA A 160 16.18 15.02 2.76
N ALA A 161 17.37 15.25 2.18
CA ALA A 161 18.35 16.21 2.68
C ALA A 161 17.84 17.66 2.62
N ILE A 162 17.19 18.05 1.51
CA ILE A 162 16.60 19.38 1.34
C ILE A 162 15.52 19.63 2.40
N ARG A 163 14.70 18.62 2.70
CA ARG A 163 13.62 18.72 3.70
C ARG A 163 14.10 18.56 5.15
N GLY A 164 15.36 18.17 5.37
CA GLY A 164 15.85 17.77 6.70
C GLY A 164 15.04 16.61 7.29
N ALA A 165 14.62 15.66 6.45
CA ALA A 165 13.76 14.55 6.84
C ALA A 165 14.42 13.67 7.92
N LYS A 166 13.61 13.19 8.87
CA LYS A 166 14.02 12.20 9.88
C LYS A 166 13.28 10.89 9.60
N ASP A 167 13.99 9.78 9.76
CA ASP A 167 13.44 8.44 9.59
C ASP A 167 13.21 7.82 10.97
N ASP A 168 11.96 7.46 11.27
CA ASP A 168 11.55 6.97 12.59
C ASP A 168 11.76 5.44 12.75
N LEU A 169 12.29 4.77 11.72
CA LEU A 169 12.63 3.34 11.74
C LEU A 169 11.46 2.42 12.14
N LEU A 170 10.27 2.65 11.61
CA LEU A 170 9.05 1.88 11.94
C LEU A 170 8.88 0.61 11.08
N GLY A 171 9.60 0.51 9.97
CA GLY A 171 9.51 -0.52 8.95
C GLY A 171 10.59 -1.59 9.05
N LEU A 172 10.45 -2.65 8.25
CA LEU A 172 11.41 -3.76 8.25
C LEU A 172 12.73 -3.39 7.57
N LYS A 173 12.68 -2.72 6.41
CA LYS A 173 13.85 -2.49 5.55
C LYS A 173 14.86 -1.54 6.17
N GLU A 174 14.40 -0.41 6.68
CA GLU A 174 15.25 0.54 7.40
C GLU A 174 15.96 -0.10 8.61
N ASN A 175 15.26 -0.88 9.44
CA ASN A 175 15.89 -1.56 10.58
C ASN A 175 16.92 -2.60 10.13
N ILE A 176 16.65 -3.35 9.05
CA ILE A 176 17.62 -4.27 8.45
C ILE A 176 18.87 -3.52 7.97
N ILE A 177 18.70 -2.39 7.27
CA ILE A 177 19.82 -1.61 6.71
C ILE A 177 20.69 -1.03 7.82
N ILE A 178 20.08 -0.56 8.91
CA ILE A 178 20.78 0.01 10.07
C ILE A 178 21.39 -1.08 10.96
N GLY A 179 20.92 -2.32 10.88
CA GLY A 179 21.35 -3.43 11.74
C GLY A 179 20.63 -3.45 13.09
N HIS A 180 19.44 -2.87 13.17
CA HIS A 180 18.59 -2.87 14.36
C HIS A 180 17.60 -4.04 14.35
N LEU A 181 17.00 -4.37 15.49
CA LEU A 181 16.01 -5.43 15.57
C LEU A 181 14.79 -5.07 14.72
N ILE A 182 14.34 -5.98 13.87
CA ILE A 182 13.18 -5.72 13.01
C ILE A 182 11.88 -5.67 13.83
N PRO A 183 10.92 -4.79 13.49
CA PRO A 183 9.63 -4.69 14.17
C PRO A 183 8.65 -5.80 13.77
N ALA A 184 9.11 -7.05 13.73
CA ALA A 184 8.33 -8.25 13.43
C ALA A 184 8.82 -9.46 14.22
N GLY A 185 7.95 -10.47 14.40
CA GLY A 185 8.27 -11.65 15.19
C GLY A 185 8.53 -11.28 16.65
N THR A 186 9.69 -11.65 17.19
CA THR A 186 10.12 -11.32 18.55
C THR A 186 10.44 -9.84 18.75
N GLY A 187 10.74 -9.09 17.69
CA GLY A 187 11.05 -7.66 17.75
C GLY A 187 9.83 -6.75 17.67
N ILE A 188 8.60 -7.28 17.77
CA ILE A 188 7.41 -6.43 17.89
C ILE A 188 7.51 -5.64 19.20
N TYR A 189 7.31 -4.31 19.14
CA TYR A 189 7.37 -3.40 20.30
C TYR A 189 6.62 -3.90 21.53
N ARG A 190 5.46 -4.58 21.34
CA ARG A 190 4.66 -5.17 22.42
C ARG A 190 5.41 -6.21 23.27
N TYR A 191 6.43 -6.86 22.72
CA TYR A 191 7.20 -7.90 23.41
C TYR A 191 8.45 -7.37 24.11
N HIS A 192 8.82 -6.10 23.91
CA HIS A 192 10.02 -5.53 24.53
C HIS A 192 9.91 -5.41 26.06
N ASP A 193 8.71 -5.12 26.57
CA ASP A 193 8.47 -4.87 27.99
C ASP A 193 7.76 -6.05 28.69
N ILE A 194 7.84 -7.26 28.12
CA ILE A 194 7.26 -8.44 28.76
C ILE A 194 8.28 -9.08 29.67
N GLU A 195 8.02 -9.00 30.97
CA GLU A 195 8.69 -9.83 31.96
C GLU A 195 8.04 -11.21 31.98
N ILE A 196 8.85 -12.24 31.76
CA ILE A 196 8.41 -13.64 31.79
C ILE A 196 8.86 -14.20 33.14
N GLU A 197 7.91 -14.57 33.99
CA GLU A 197 8.21 -15.38 35.17
C GLU A 197 8.34 -16.85 34.74
N PRO A 198 9.53 -17.46 34.85
CA PRO A 198 9.69 -18.85 34.50
C PRO A 198 9.02 -19.76 35.55
N PRO A 199 8.47 -20.92 35.14
CA PRO A 199 7.96 -21.92 36.08
C PRO A 199 9.09 -22.45 36.99
N GLU A 200 8.73 -22.87 38.21
CA GLU A 200 9.69 -23.42 39.17
C GLU A 200 10.52 -24.56 38.55
N GLY A 201 11.84 -24.44 38.60
CA GLY A 201 12.78 -25.42 38.04
C GLY A 201 13.20 -25.18 36.57
N PHE A 202 12.75 -24.11 35.92
CA PHE A 202 13.26 -23.74 34.59
C PHE A 202 14.74 -23.33 34.67
N GLN A 203 15.59 -24.03 33.93
CA GLN A 203 16.97 -23.62 33.68
C GLN A 203 17.04 -23.10 32.24
N PRO A 204 17.41 -21.82 32.02
CA PRO A 204 17.61 -21.33 30.67
C PRO A 204 18.72 -22.13 29.99
N PRO A 205 18.61 -22.38 28.67
CA PRO A 205 19.68 -23.03 27.93
C PRO A 205 20.96 -22.19 28.09
N PRO A 206 22.15 -22.85 28.12
CA PRO A 206 23.41 -22.12 28.17
C PRO A 206 23.48 -21.14 26.98
N PRO A 207 24.02 -19.93 27.17
CA PRO A 207 24.18 -18.97 26.08
C PRO A 207 24.97 -19.63 24.94
N PRO A 208 24.64 -19.32 23.67
CA PRO A 208 25.47 -19.80 22.56
C PRO A 208 26.93 -19.38 22.79
N PRO A 209 27.90 -20.22 22.41
CA PRO A 209 29.31 -19.88 22.57
C PRO A 209 29.59 -18.54 21.90
N GLU A 210 30.37 -17.68 22.57
CA GLU A 210 30.76 -16.40 22.00
C GLU A 210 31.38 -16.63 20.61
N PRO A 211 31.02 -15.82 19.59
CA PRO A 211 31.58 -15.97 18.27
C PRO A 211 33.10 -15.84 18.38
N VAL A 212 33.82 -16.85 17.89
CA VAL A 212 35.28 -16.87 17.89
C VAL A 212 35.76 -15.65 17.09
N PRO A 213 36.62 -14.78 17.63
CA PRO A 213 37.09 -13.59 16.92
C PRO A 213 37.63 -13.97 15.54
N GLY A 214 37.02 -13.44 14.48
CA GLY A 214 37.40 -13.71 13.09
C GLY A 214 36.56 -14.76 12.35
N THR A 215 35.59 -15.40 13.01
CA THR A 215 34.61 -16.27 12.33
C THR A 215 33.33 -15.49 12.03
N VAL A 216 33.04 -15.27 10.75
CA VAL A 216 31.72 -14.78 10.33
C VAL A 216 30.80 -16.00 10.32
N PRO A 217 29.73 -16.05 11.13
CA PRO A 217 28.81 -17.17 11.08
C PRO A 217 28.21 -17.25 9.67
N SER A 218 28.39 -18.40 9.01
CA SER A 218 27.74 -18.67 7.71
C SER A 218 26.22 -18.65 7.93
N PRO A 219 25.45 -17.89 7.14
CA PRO A 219 23.99 -17.85 7.26
C PRO A 219 23.32 -19.13 6.72
N PHE A 220 24.10 -20.06 6.16
CA PHE A 220 23.61 -21.34 5.65
C PHE A 220 23.94 -22.44 6.66
N PRO A 221 22.95 -23.23 7.11
CA PRO A 221 23.23 -24.43 7.89
C PRO A 221 24.12 -25.35 7.07
N GLU A 222 25.20 -25.87 7.67
CA GLU A 222 26.05 -26.88 7.05
C GLU A 222 25.19 -28.08 6.66
N GLU A 223 25.37 -28.56 5.42
CA GLU A 223 24.65 -29.72 4.91
C GLU A 223 24.88 -30.90 5.85
N VAL A 224 23.80 -31.38 6.46
CA VAL A 224 23.81 -32.62 7.22
C VAL A 224 24.01 -33.74 6.21
N GLU A 225 25.22 -34.28 6.10
CA GLU A 225 25.46 -35.52 5.37
C GLU A 225 24.57 -36.61 5.98
N ALA A 226 23.67 -37.13 5.16
CA ALA A 226 22.82 -38.25 5.53
C ALA A 226 23.63 -39.54 5.41
N ASP A 227 23.93 -40.17 6.55
CA ASP A 227 24.34 -41.58 6.66
C ASP A 227 23.14 -42.53 6.40
#